data_AF-A0A654U7N1-F1
#
_entry.id   AF-A0A654U7N1-F1
#
_cell.length_a   1.000
_cell.length_b   1.000
_cell.length_c   1.000
_cell.angle_alpha   90.00
_cell.angle_beta   90.00
_cell.angle_gamma   90.00
#
_symmetry.space_group_name_H-M   'P 1'
#
loop_
_entity.id
_entity.type
_entity.pdbx_description
1 polymer ?
#
loop_
_entity_poly.entity_id
_entity_poly.type
_entity_poly.pdbx_seq_one_letter_code
_entity_poly.pdbx_strand_id
1 'polypeptide(L)'
;MVSQAVSFWRAVQTQVWRGHPDPKRDSQAVYHAGAIAHIIRNLRDQENGWRAWFAEEGIDPIDIAYPVLWRNLTAIVASVLDAIGQDPKLAPAPMLERQANQRSDEWVDRYRAEAPRLGLPT
;
A
#
# COMPACT_ATOMS: atom_id res chain seq x y z
N MET A 1 7.28 1.54 0.14
CA MET A 1 6.97 1.69 1.58
C MET A 1 6.47 3.08 1.96
N VAL A 2 7.14 4.19 1.63
CA VAL A 2 6.69 5.55 2.03
C VAL A 2 5.23 5.85 1.69
N SER A 3 4.82 5.67 0.42
CA SER A 3 3.44 5.94 0.00
C SER A 3 2.41 5.10 0.76
N GLN A 4 2.72 3.84 1.04
CA GLN A 4 1.87 2.94 1.82
C GLN A 4 1.77 3.40 3.29
N ALA A 5 2.89 3.79 3.90
CA ALA A 5 2.92 4.27 5.28
C ALA A 5 2.19 5.61 5.46
N VAL A 6 2.30 6.52 4.49
CA VAL A 6 1.54 7.78 4.48
C VAL A 6 0.04 7.51 4.37
N SER A 7 -0.37 6.64 3.45
CA SER A 7 -1.78 6.24 3.33
C SER A 7 -2.29 5.58 4.61
N PHE A 8 -1.51 4.70 5.23
CA PHE A 8 -1.85 4.07 6.51
C PHE A 8 -1.99 5.11 7.64
N TRP A 9 -1.04 6.03 7.76
CA TRP A 9 -1.08 7.08 8.78
C TRP A 9 -2.31 7.99 8.65
N ARG A 10 -2.74 8.27 7.41
CA ARG A 10 -3.98 9.01 7.15
C ARG A 10 -5.22 8.18 7.51
N ALA A 11 -5.27 6.92 7.08
CA ALA A 11 -6.39 6.02 7.36
C ALA A 11 -6.62 5.81 8.87
N VAL A 12 -5.54 5.70 9.66
CA VAL A 12 -5.63 5.60 11.13
C VAL A 12 -6.24 6.86 11.75
N GLN A 13 -5.94 8.05 11.23
CA GLN A 13 -6.50 9.29 11.78
C GLN A 13 -7.95 9.51 11.36
N THR A 14 -8.30 9.17 10.12
CA THR A 14 -9.66 9.39 9.59
C THR A 14 -10.61 8.24 9.88
N GLN A 15 -10.09 7.08 10.32
CA GLN A 15 -10.80 5.81 10.46
C GLN A 15 -11.42 5.32 9.15
N VAL A 16 -10.84 5.72 8.01
CA VAL A 16 -11.30 5.36 6.66
C VAL A 16 -10.16 4.69 5.91
N TRP A 17 -10.34 3.40 5.65
CA TRP A 17 -9.33 2.54 5.01
C TRP A 17 -9.56 2.35 3.51
N ARG A 18 -10.74 2.73 3.00
CA ARG A 18 -11.12 2.66 1.58
C ARG A 18 -11.97 3.87 1.21
N GLY A 19 -11.79 4.40 0.00
CA GLY A 19 -12.57 5.53 -0.50
C GLY A 19 -12.12 6.87 0.07
N HIS A 20 -13.00 7.86 -0.04
CA HIS A 20 -12.73 9.22 0.39
C HIS A 20 -13.30 9.46 1.80
N PRO A 21 -12.47 9.83 2.79
CA PRO A 21 -12.98 10.24 4.08
C PRO A 21 -13.84 11.50 3.96
N ASP A 22 -14.76 11.68 4.92
CA ASP A 22 -15.49 12.94 5.09
C ASP A 22 -14.49 14.11 5.10
N PRO A 23 -14.69 15.19 4.30
CA PRO A 23 -13.72 16.27 4.18
C PRO A 23 -13.36 16.96 5.51
N LYS A 24 -14.28 17.02 6.49
CA LYS A 24 -14.01 17.60 7.80
C LYS A 24 -13.11 16.71 8.64
N ARG A 25 -13.29 15.39 8.55
CA ARG A 25 -12.39 14.43 9.21
C ARG A 25 -11.03 14.39 8.52
N ASP A 26 -11.02 14.44 7.20
CA ASP A 26 -9.77 14.44 6.46
C ASP A 26 -8.93 15.68 6.79
N SER A 27 -9.53 16.87 6.80
CA SER A 27 -8.82 18.13 7.09
C SER A 27 -8.08 18.11 8.43
N GLN A 28 -8.60 17.39 9.42
CA GLN A 28 -8.01 17.21 10.74
C GLN A 28 -6.79 16.26 10.79
N ALA A 29 -6.54 15.46 9.74
CA ALA A 29 -5.38 14.57 9.71
C ALA A 29 -4.07 15.38 9.69
N VAL A 30 -3.12 15.01 10.56
CA VAL A 30 -1.86 15.72 10.75
C VAL A 30 -0.67 14.89 10.27
N TYR A 31 0.25 15.54 9.56
CA TYR A 31 1.51 14.94 9.17
C TYR A 31 2.42 14.75 10.39
N HIS A 32 3.06 13.59 10.51
CA HIS A 32 4.06 13.35 11.55
C HIS A 32 5.15 12.38 11.05
N ALA A 33 6.37 12.90 10.80
CA ALA A 33 7.47 12.11 10.26
C ALA A 33 7.82 10.88 11.11
N GLY A 34 7.89 11.03 12.45
CA GLY A 34 8.16 9.92 13.37
C GLY A 34 7.12 8.79 13.33
N ALA A 35 5.82 9.12 13.21
CA ALA A 35 4.75 8.14 13.12
C ALA A 35 4.80 7.38 11.79
N ILE A 36 5.03 8.09 10.67
CA ILE A 36 5.23 7.49 9.35
C ILE A 36 6.46 6.57 9.38
N ALA A 37 7.56 7.00 9.98
CA ALA A 37 8.77 6.19 10.14
C ALA A 37 8.53 4.90 10.95
N HIS A 38 7.72 4.99 12.02
CA HIS A 38 7.33 3.83 12.81
C HIS A 38 6.52 2.84 11.97
N ILE A 39 5.55 3.33 11.19
CA ILE A 39 4.76 2.49 10.29
C ILE A 39 5.65 1.83 9.22
N ILE A 40 6.62 2.55 8.64
CA ILE A 40 7.56 1.97 7.65
C ILE A 40 8.32 0.78 8.24
N ARG A 41 8.81 0.89 9.48
CA ARG A 41 9.49 -0.23 10.16
C ARG A 41 8.53 -1.41 10.34
N ASN A 42 7.35 -1.18 10.90
CA ASN A 42 6.37 -2.24 11.11
C ASN A 42 5.93 -2.92 9.79
N LEU A 43 5.81 -2.18 8.69
CA LEU A 43 5.49 -2.76 7.38
C LEU A 43 6.64 -3.61 6.83
N ARG A 44 7.90 -3.20 7.05
CA ARG A 44 9.08 -3.99 6.68
C ARG A 44 9.18 -5.27 7.51
N ASP A 45 8.94 -5.17 8.81
CA ASP A 45 8.99 -6.32 9.69
C ASP A 45 7.90 -7.35 9.33
N GLN A 46 6.70 -6.88 8.99
CA GLN A 46 5.63 -7.76 8.45
C GLN A 46 6.02 -8.41 7.13
N GLU A 47 6.57 -7.66 6.18
CA GLU A 47 7.02 -8.19 4.88
C GLU A 47 8.12 -9.24 5.06
N ASN A 48 9.10 -8.96 5.93
CA ASN A 48 10.16 -9.91 6.26
C ASN A 48 9.62 -11.16 6.95
N GLY A 49 8.64 -11.01 7.84
CA GLY A 49 7.96 -12.12 8.51
C GLY A 49 7.27 -13.05 7.53
N TRP A 50 6.51 -12.50 6.57
CA TRP A 50 5.90 -13.29 5.50
C TRP A 50 6.94 -14.03 4.65
N ARG A 51 7.99 -13.34 4.20
CA ARG A 51 9.04 -13.95 3.38
C ARG A 51 9.80 -15.06 4.10
N ALA A 52 10.09 -14.87 5.39
CA ALA A 52 10.73 -15.88 6.20
C ALA A 52 9.83 -17.11 6.36
N TRP A 53 8.55 -16.91 6.67
CA TRP A 53 7.59 -17.99 6.83
C TRP A 53 7.37 -18.77 5.53
N PHE A 54 7.24 -18.10 4.38
CA PHE A 54 7.13 -18.79 3.08
C PHE A 54 8.37 -19.65 2.77
N ALA A 55 9.57 -19.15 3.08
CA ALA A 55 10.80 -19.91 2.87
C ALA A 55 10.91 -21.13 3.82
N GLU A 56 10.47 -20.98 5.06
CA GLU A 56 10.45 -22.05 6.07
C GLU A 56 9.48 -23.17 5.67
N GLU A 57 8.29 -22.81 5.17
CA GLU A 57 7.26 -23.78 4.77
C GLU A 57 7.40 -24.26 3.31
N GLY A 58 8.41 -23.78 2.57
CA GLY A 58 8.60 -24.13 1.16
C GLY A 58 7.46 -23.67 0.24
N ILE A 59 6.80 -22.57 0.59
CA ILE A 59 5.70 -21.98 -0.17
C ILE A 59 6.26 -21.01 -1.21
N ASP A 60 5.85 -21.20 -2.47
CA ASP A 60 6.11 -20.24 -3.56
C ASP A 60 4.84 -19.42 -3.85
N PRO A 61 4.71 -18.20 -3.31
CA PRO A 61 3.50 -17.39 -3.49
C PRO A 61 3.49 -16.69 -4.84
N ILE A 62 2.29 -16.38 -5.35
CA ILE A 62 2.12 -15.42 -6.44
C ILE A 62 2.45 -14.01 -5.89
N ASP A 63 3.70 -13.57 -6.03
CA ASP A 63 4.17 -12.25 -5.57
C ASP A 63 3.76 -11.16 -6.57
N ILE A 64 2.89 -10.24 -6.13
CA ILE A 64 2.35 -9.16 -6.95
C ILE A 64 2.64 -7.83 -6.27
N ALA A 65 3.57 -7.06 -6.85
CA ALA A 65 3.81 -5.70 -6.41
C ALA A 65 2.61 -4.79 -6.73
N TYR A 66 2.18 -3.97 -5.76
CA TYR A 66 1.05 -3.05 -5.93
C TYR A 66 1.16 -2.15 -7.18
N PRO A 67 2.33 -1.58 -7.56
CA PRO A 67 2.48 -0.82 -8.80
C PRO A 67 2.14 -1.60 -10.08
N VAL A 68 2.33 -2.92 -10.06
CA VAL A 68 2.01 -3.80 -11.18
C VAL A 68 0.52 -4.15 -11.14
N LEU A 69 -0.04 -4.38 -9.95
CA LEU A 69 -1.47 -4.66 -9.74
C LEU A 69 -2.38 -3.60 -10.35
N TRP A 70 -2.14 -2.32 -10.05
CA TRP A 70 -3.06 -1.27 -10.51
C TRP A 70 -3.02 -1.08 -12.04
N ARG A 71 -1.87 -1.33 -12.69
CA ARG A 71 -1.73 -1.21 -14.14
C ARG A 71 -2.30 -2.40 -14.89
N ASN A 72 -2.30 -3.57 -14.24
CA ASN A 72 -2.54 -4.85 -14.89
C ASN A 72 -3.62 -5.68 -14.17
N LEU A 73 -4.59 -5.01 -13.52
CA LEU A 73 -5.57 -5.66 -12.65
C LEU A 73 -6.25 -6.86 -13.31
N THR A 74 -6.80 -6.68 -14.52
CA THR A 74 -7.47 -7.75 -15.27
C THR A 74 -6.53 -8.92 -15.55
N ALA A 75 -5.30 -8.66 -15.98
CA ALA A 75 -4.32 -9.71 -16.28
C ALA A 75 -3.93 -10.48 -15.02
N ILE A 76 -3.74 -9.78 -13.90
CA ILE A 76 -3.38 -10.41 -12.63
C ILE A 76 -4.53 -11.24 -12.08
N VAL A 77 -5.77 -10.74 -12.13
CA VAL A 77 -6.95 -11.53 -11.74
C VAL A 77 -7.08 -12.78 -12.62
N ALA A 78 -6.83 -12.65 -13.92
CA ALA A 78 -6.82 -13.79 -14.84
C ALA A 78 -5.76 -14.83 -14.44
N SER A 79 -4.53 -14.40 -14.09
CA SER A 79 -3.47 -15.30 -13.62
C SER A 79 -3.82 -15.99 -12.30
N VAL A 80 -4.47 -15.28 -11.36
CA VAL A 80 -4.93 -15.88 -10.10
C VAL A 80 -6.05 -16.90 -10.37
N LEU A 81 -7.01 -16.58 -11.24
CA LEU A 81 -8.09 -17.50 -11.63
C LEU A 81 -7.52 -18.78 -12.26
N ASP A 82 -6.57 -18.65 -13.18
CA ASP A 82 -5.88 -19.79 -13.81
C ASP A 82 -5.19 -20.67 -12.76
N ALA A 83 -4.46 -20.06 -11.82
CA ALA A 83 -3.76 -20.78 -10.75
C ALA A 83 -4.69 -21.56 -9.81
N ILE A 84 -5.96 -21.16 -9.67
CA ILE A 84 -6.99 -21.88 -8.90
C ILE A 84 -7.93 -22.73 -9.78
N GLY A 85 -7.59 -22.93 -11.05
CA GLY A 85 -8.35 -23.77 -12.00
C GLY A 85 -9.68 -23.17 -12.46
N GLN A 86 -9.83 -21.85 -12.44
CA GLN A 86 -11.01 -21.12 -12.89
C GLN A 86 -10.79 -20.49 -14.26
N ASP A 87 -11.88 -20.16 -14.98
CA ASP A 87 -11.79 -19.50 -16.29
C ASP A 87 -11.18 -18.09 -16.17
N PRO A 88 -9.99 -17.83 -16.75
CA PRO A 88 -9.33 -16.52 -16.68
C PRO A 88 -10.12 -15.40 -17.35
N LYS A 89 -11.06 -15.74 -18.26
CA LYS A 89 -11.92 -14.75 -18.93
C LYS A 89 -12.97 -14.12 -18.01
N LEU A 90 -13.16 -14.67 -16.81
CA LEU A 90 -14.01 -14.06 -15.77
C LEU A 90 -13.34 -12.86 -15.09
N ALA A 91 -12.08 -12.56 -15.41
CA ALA A 91 -11.40 -11.38 -14.88
C ALA A 91 -12.14 -10.09 -15.26
N PRO A 92 -12.42 -9.19 -14.29
CA PRO A 92 -13.16 -7.98 -14.53
C PRO A 92 -12.35 -6.99 -15.38
N ALA A 93 -13.06 -6.09 -16.07
CA ALA A 93 -12.44 -4.98 -16.79
C ALA A 93 -11.65 -4.05 -15.83
N PRO A 94 -10.65 -3.30 -16.32
CA PRO A 94 -9.85 -2.42 -15.49
C PRO A 94 -10.70 -1.42 -14.70
N MET A 95 -10.44 -1.29 -13.40
CA MET A 95 -11.06 -0.24 -12.59
C MET A 95 -10.30 1.08 -12.81
N LEU A 96 -11.00 2.10 -13.29
CA LEU A 96 -10.42 3.40 -13.65
C LEU A 96 -10.05 4.29 -12.45
N GLU A 97 -10.45 3.94 -11.23
CA GLU A 97 -10.36 4.88 -10.11
C GLU A 97 -9.11 4.70 -9.25
N ARG A 98 -8.14 5.60 -9.47
CA ARG A 98 -7.03 5.83 -8.55
C ARG A 98 -7.54 6.59 -7.32
N GLN A 99 -7.53 5.95 -6.14
CA GLN A 99 -7.88 6.60 -4.85
C GLN A 99 -6.71 7.37 -4.20
N ALA A 100 -5.66 7.71 -4.95
CA ALA A 100 -4.56 8.53 -4.44
C ALA A 100 -4.94 10.00 -4.51
N ASN A 101 -5.11 10.61 -3.34
CA ASN A 101 -5.45 12.01 -3.14
C ASN A 101 -4.18 12.89 -3.07
N GLN A 102 -4.28 14.11 -3.60
CA GLN A 102 -3.21 15.12 -3.69
C GLN A 102 -2.46 15.33 -2.35
N ARG A 103 -3.18 15.27 -1.22
CA ARG A 103 -2.61 15.45 0.11
C ARG A 103 -1.71 14.29 0.57
N SER A 104 -1.97 13.05 0.14
CA SER A 104 -1.03 11.94 0.40
C SER A 104 0.25 12.13 -0.40
N ASP A 105 0.15 12.63 -1.63
CA ASP A 105 1.32 12.91 -2.47
C ASP A 105 2.20 13.99 -1.82
N GLU A 106 1.61 15.07 -1.30
CA GLU A 106 2.33 16.10 -0.53
C GLU A 106 3.06 15.55 0.71
N TRP A 107 2.42 14.64 1.47
CA TRP A 107 3.04 14.03 2.65
C TRP A 107 4.14 13.05 2.29
N VAL A 108 4.02 12.34 1.17
CA VAL A 108 5.07 11.47 0.63
C VAL A 108 6.30 12.29 0.27
N ASP A 109 6.11 13.39 -0.46
CA ASP A 109 7.22 14.23 -0.89
C ASP A 109 7.89 14.92 0.30
N ARG A 110 7.09 15.44 1.24
CA ARG A 110 7.59 16.01 2.50
C ARG A 110 8.39 14.99 3.30
N TYR A 111 7.87 13.78 3.46
CA TYR A 111 8.57 12.72 4.19
C TYR A 111 9.90 12.35 3.54
N ARG A 112 9.92 12.19 2.22
CA ARG A 112 11.14 11.87 1.46
C ARG A 112 12.22 12.95 1.60
N ALA A 113 11.83 14.22 1.69
CA ALA A 113 12.75 15.32 1.91
C ALA A 113 13.29 15.39 3.36
N GLU A 114 12.42 15.14 4.35
CA GLU A 114 12.78 15.21 5.78
C GLU A 114 13.56 13.96 6.25
N ALA A 115 13.23 12.77 5.74
CA ALA A 115 13.73 11.51 6.29
C ALA A 115 15.26 11.38 6.29
N PRO A 116 15.99 11.71 5.21
CA PRO A 116 17.46 11.68 5.23
C PRO A 116 18.06 12.66 6.24
N ARG A 117 17.45 13.85 6.39
CA ARG A 117 17.93 14.90 7.32
C ARG A 117 17.72 14.50 8.78
N LEU A 118 16.67 13.72 9.04
CA LEU A 118 16.27 13.28 10.38
C LEU A 118 16.75 11.87 10.72
N GLY A 119 17.49 11.19 9.83
CA GLY A 119 17.92 9.80 10.03
C GLY A 119 16.76 8.79 10.08
N LEU A 120 15.67 9.06 9.36
CA LEU A 120 14.47 8.23 9.33
C LEU A 120 14.50 7.23 8.15
N PRO A 121 13.81 6.08 8.27
CA PRO A 121 13.76 5.07 7.22
C PRO A 121 13.02 5.55 5.96
N THR A 122 13.65 5.46 4.80
CA THR A 122 13.05 5.72 3.48
C THR A 122 12.57 4.45 2.80
#